data_AF-A0A956R5I5-F1
#
_entry.id   AF-A0A956R5I5-F1
#
_cell.length_a   1.000
_cell.length_b   1.000
_cell.length_c   1.000
_cell.angle_alpha   90.00
_cell.angle_beta   90.00
_cell.angle_gamma   90.00
#
_symmetry.space_group_name_H-M   'P 1'
#
loop_
_entity.id
_entity.type
_entity.pdbx_description
1 polymer ?
#
loop_
_entity_poly.entity_id
_entity_poly.type
_entity_poly.pdbx_seq_one_letter_code
_entity_poly.pdbx_strand_id
1 'polypeptide(L)'
;MVRSRRMSPWPLALVGALCLACSGDPFGPVQPKAGDPSTASATATAEAEAKAGGPAATKAGAADPATAEAEAAPPKTPPKAVLDHHDDGKPLGKVLDGAPLPLTEMLGQGPAVVESHLGPPQPNSKGGTREACVRHIPERTWFRCKMAWQRYADKTGTFQVVRVVYEDGKAAGLDFEGIPGEGAFDPKEALRKVGLEVPGRAKVETPEEGVTVWSWFNSEARLLIHGRQYRVRVSTVGGKWETGKVEITLNDALNESEKARVIVPGEEPEPAPADAPAG
;
A
#
# COMPACT_ATOMS: atom_id res chain seq x y z
N MET A 1 23.30 47.76 49.15
CA MET A 1 23.65 46.86 48.02
C MET A 1 22.34 46.17 47.62
N VAL A 2 21.74 46.31 46.44
CA VAL A 2 22.25 46.47 45.06
C VAL A 2 22.80 45.16 44.46
N ARG A 3 21.90 44.30 43.96
CA ARG A 3 21.76 44.06 42.51
C ARG A 3 20.47 43.29 42.17
N SER A 4 19.57 43.94 41.45
CA SER A 4 18.51 43.26 40.69
C SER A 4 19.15 42.47 39.55
N ARG A 5 18.66 41.25 39.27
CA ARG A 5 18.89 40.56 38.00
C ARG A 5 17.63 40.66 37.16
N ARG A 6 17.69 41.44 36.07
CA ARG A 6 16.73 41.36 34.97
C ARG A 6 17.04 40.11 34.16
N MET A 7 16.03 39.35 33.75
CA MET A 7 16.15 38.42 32.63
C MET A 7 15.47 39.08 31.41
N SER A 8 16.18 39.15 30.30
CA SER A 8 15.66 39.71 29.05
C SER A 8 14.87 38.65 28.29
N PRO A 9 13.75 39.00 27.63
CA PRO A 9 13.10 38.10 26.68
C PRO A 9 13.99 37.95 25.42
N TRP A 10 13.96 36.76 24.82
CA TRP A 10 14.41 36.55 23.44
C TRP A 10 13.20 36.55 22.48
N PRO A 11 13.36 36.97 21.22
CA PRO A 11 12.24 37.33 20.35
C PRO A 11 11.56 36.13 19.69
N LEU A 12 10.29 36.31 19.33
CA LEU A 12 9.59 35.43 18.38
C LEU A 12 10.24 35.57 16.99
N ALA A 13 10.52 34.45 16.33
CA ALA A 13 10.78 34.42 14.89
C ALA A 13 9.45 34.34 14.12
N LEU A 14 9.33 35.09 13.03
CA LEU A 14 8.11 35.10 12.21
C LEU A 14 7.95 33.79 11.41
N VAL A 15 6.72 33.29 11.32
CA VAL A 15 6.33 32.27 10.34
C VAL A 15 6.12 32.97 8.99
N GLY A 16 7.11 32.87 8.11
CA GLY A 16 7.01 33.34 6.72
C GLY A 16 6.41 32.26 5.82
N ALA A 17 5.14 32.43 5.42
CA ALA A 17 4.52 31.58 4.41
C ALA A 17 4.84 32.09 3.00
N LEU A 18 5.26 31.19 2.11
CA LEU A 18 5.22 31.43 0.67
C LEU A 18 4.82 30.15 -0.08
N CYS A 19 3.66 30.21 -0.75
CA CYS A 19 3.24 29.17 -1.67
C CYS A 19 3.83 29.44 -3.06
N LEU A 20 4.27 28.41 -3.76
CA LEU A 20 4.21 28.38 -5.23
C LEU A 20 3.94 26.95 -5.70
N ALA A 21 3.22 26.81 -6.81
CA ALA A 21 2.60 25.54 -7.21
C ALA A 21 3.32 24.87 -8.38
N CYS A 22 3.44 23.54 -8.30
CA CYS A 22 3.70 22.65 -9.43
C CYS A 22 2.76 21.44 -9.33
N SER A 23 1.50 21.61 -9.72
CA SER A 23 0.53 20.51 -9.85
C SER A 23 0.78 19.73 -11.14
N GLY A 24 1.71 18.77 -11.09
CA GLY A 24 1.94 17.80 -12.17
C GLY A 24 1.33 16.45 -11.82
N ASP A 25 0.54 15.89 -12.74
CA ASP A 25 -0.08 14.57 -12.58
C ASP A 25 0.97 13.47 -12.87
N PRO A 26 1.36 12.63 -11.89
CA PRO A 26 2.58 11.82 -12.00
C PRO A 26 2.47 10.58 -12.90
N PHE A 27 1.28 10.26 -13.43
CA PHE A 27 1.04 9.02 -14.19
C PHE A 27 0.35 9.20 -15.56
N GLY A 28 0.17 10.44 -16.03
CA GLY A 28 -0.41 10.72 -17.36
C GLY A 28 0.61 10.68 -18.50
N PRO A 29 0.36 9.99 -19.63
CA PRO A 29 1.15 10.15 -20.85
C PRO A 29 0.86 11.53 -21.48
N VAL A 30 1.91 12.23 -21.95
CA VAL A 30 1.77 13.57 -22.54
C VAL A 30 1.08 13.48 -23.91
N GLN A 31 -0.22 13.79 -23.94
CA GLN A 31 -0.97 13.99 -25.19
C GLN A 31 -0.87 15.45 -25.66
N PRO A 32 -0.76 15.71 -26.98
CA PRO A 32 -0.65 17.06 -27.51
C PRO A 32 -2.00 17.82 -27.43
N LYS A 33 -1.92 19.13 -27.22
CA LYS A 33 -3.09 20.02 -27.13
C LYS A 33 -3.76 20.18 -28.50
N ALA A 34 -5.01 19.74 -28.61
CA ALA A 34 -5.98 20.15 -29.63
C ALA A 34 -7.16 20.85 -28.97
N GLY A 35 -7.84 21.76 -29.68
CA GLY A 35 -8.79 22.70 -29.09
C GLY A 35 -10.27 22.33 -29.25
N ASP A 36 -11.07 22.84 -28.31
CA ASP A 36 -12.54 22.96 -28.35
C ASP A 36 -13.01 24.16 -29.20
N PRO A 37 -14.31 24.27 -29.55
CA PRO A 37 -15.39 23.26 -29.59
C PRO A 37 -16.19 23.31 -30.93
N SER A 38 -17.31 22.55 -31.05
CA SER A 38 -18.67 23.12 -31.31
C SER A 38 -19.72 22.14 -31.92
N THR A 39 -20.94 22.16 -31.35
CA THR A 39 -22.29 21.97 -31.97
C THR A 39 -22.83 20.60 -32.46
N ALA A 40 -24.18 20.49 -32.36
CA ALA A 40 -25.12 19.47 -32.88
C ALA A 40 -25.01 18.06 -32.25
N SER A 41 -25.98 17.48 -31.53
CA SER A 41 -27.45 17.63 -31.41
C SER A 41 -28.30 17.09 -32.57
N ALA A 42 -28.92 15.93 -32.35
CA ALA A 42 -30.10 15.43 -33.06
C ALA A 42 -30.82 14.35 -32.22
N THR A 43 -32.14 14.47 -32.04
CA THR A 43 -33.03 13.49 -31.38
C THR A 43 -33.85 12.72 -32.43
N ALA A 44 -34.16 11.44 -32.17
CA ALA A 44 -35.23 10.69 -32.84
C ALA A 44 -35.73 9.53 -31.96
N THR A 45 -36.95 9.05 -32.23
CA THR A 45 -37.72 8.05 -31.43
C THR A 45 -38.38 6.99 -32.34
N ALA A 46 -39.28 6.15 -31.78
CA ALA A 46 -39.98 4.96 -32.35
C ALA A 46 -39.21 3.64 -32.18
N GLU A 47 -39.72 2.62 -31.47
CA GLU A 47 -40.88 1.75 -31.75
C GLU A 47 -40.60 0.82 -32.97
N ALA A 48 -40.48 -0.51 -32.85
CA ALA A 48 -41.23 -1.59 -32.16
C ALA A 48 -42.39 -2.17 -32.98
N GLU A 49 -42.28 -3.45 -33.36
CA GLU A 49 -43.43 -4.37 -33.52
C GLU A 49 -42.98 -5.85 -33.51
N ALA A 50 -43.93 -6.79 -33.39
CA ALA A 50 -43.64 -8.23 -33.31
C ALA A 50 -44.73 -9.13 -33.92
N LYS A 51 -44.33 -10.23 -34.55
CA LYS A 51 -45.15 -11.42 -34.92
C LYS A 51 -44.19 -12.61 -35.09
N ALA A 52 -44.34 -13.81 -34.49
CA ALA A 52 -45.50 -14.63 -34.10
C ALA A 52 -46.10 -15.46 -35.26
N GLY A 53 -45.93 -16.79 -35.19
CA GLY A 53 -46.51 -17.77 -36.12
C GLY A 53 -45.90 -19.18 -36.00
N GLY A 54 -46.65 -20.14 -35.42
CA GLY A 54 -46.47 -21.58 -35.63
C GLY A 54 -47.43 -22.10 -36.72
N PRO A 55 -47.78 -23.41 -36.80
CA PRO A 55 -47.49 -24.50 -35.84
C PRO A 55 -47.13 -25.89 -36.44
N ALA A 56 -46.74 -26.82 -35.55
CA ALA A 56 -46.94 -28.29 -35.62
C ALA A 56 -46.36 -29.12 -36.82
N ALA A 57 -46.61 -30.44 -36.91
CA ALA A 57 -46.15 -31.61 -36.11
C ALA A 57 -46.56 -32.91 -36.88
N THR A 58 -46.19 -34.17 -36.59
CA THR A 58 -45.34 -34.84 -35.56
C THR A 58 -44.83 -36.18 -36.16
N LYS A 59 -43.67 -36.73 -35.72
CA LYS A 59 -43.45 -38.20 -35.76
C LYS A 59 -42.40 -38.70 -34.77
N ALA A 60 -42.58 -39.93 -34.28
CA ALA A 60 -41.75 -40.56 -33.25
C ALA A 60 -40.88 -41.71 -33.80
N GLY A 61 -39.77 -41.98 -33.11
CA GLY A 61 -38.88 -43.13 -33.22
C GLY A 61 -38.23 -43.36 -31.85
N ALA A 62 -37.83 -44.60 -31.53
CA ALA A 62 -37.54 -45.01 -30.16
C ALA A 62 -36.09 -45.48 -29.93
N ALA A 63 -35.79 -45.77 -28.66
CA ALA A 63 -34.60 -46.44 -28.08
C ALA A 63 -33.49 -45.54 -27.46
N ASP A 64 -33.48 -45.55 -26.12
CA ASP A 64 -32.35 -45.36 -25.22
C ASP A 64 -31.33 -46.53 -25.32
N PRO A 65 -30.11 -46.50 -24.68
CA PRO A 65 -29.62 -45.49 -23.74
C PRO A 65 -28.17 -44.97 -23.96
N ALA A 66 -27.82 -43.99 -23.13
CA ALA A 66 -26.48 -43.75 -22.55
C ALA A 66 -25.29 -43.40 -23.46
N THR A 67 -24.89 -42.13 -23.43
CA THR A 67 -23.64 -41.72 -22.73
C THR A 67 -23.80 -40.27 -22.28
N ALA A 68 -23.67 -40.02 -20.97
CA ALA A 68 -23.56 -38.67 -20.45
C ALA A 68 -22.08 -38.33 -20.30
N GLU A 69 -21.54 -37.50 -21.19
CA GLU A 69 -20.21 -36.91 -20.96
C GLU A 69 -20.29 -35.99 -19.75
N ALA A 70 -19.64 -36.41 -18.66
CA ALA A 70 -19.48 -35.56 -17.48
C ALA A 70 -18.49 -34.45 -17.81
N GLU A 71 -19.01 -33.23 -18.02
CA GLU A 71 -18.20 -32.03 -18.22
C GLU A 71 -17.21 -31.90 -17.05
N ALA A 72 -15.92 -32.08 -17.35
CA ALA A 72 -14.89 -32.17 -16.33
C ALA A 72 -14.65 -30.80 -15.71
N ALA A 73 -15.21 -30.58 -14.52
CA ALA A 73 -15.01 -29.35 -13.75
C ALA A 73 -13.50 -29.01 -13.67
N PRO A 74 -13.10 -27.75 -13.93
CA PRO A 74 -11.70 -27.38 -14.06
C PRO A 74 -10.93 -27.75 -12.78
N PRO A 75 -9.69 -28.24 -12.91
CA PRO A 75 -8.93 -28.73 -11.76
C PRO A 75 -8.75 -27.61 -10.75
N LYS A 76 -9.31 -27.80 -9.55
CA LYS A 76 -9.11 -26.87 -8.42
C LYS A 76 -7.62 -26.80 -8.12
N THR A 77 -6.99 -25.67 -8.46
CA THR A 77 -5.61 -25.38 -8.10
C THR A 77 -5.43 -25.66 -6.60
N PRO A 78 -4.51 -26.55 -6.20
CA PRO A 78 -4.31 -26.86 -4.79
C PRO A 78 -3.93 -25.57 -4.05
N PRO A 79 -4.46 -25.32 -2.84
CA PRO A 79 -4.15 -24.12 -2.09
C PRO A 79 -2.63 -24.04 -1.88
N LYS A 80 -2.03 -22.94 -2.34
CA LYS A 80 -0.59 -22.70 -2.26
C LYS A 80 -0.18 -22.78 -0.79
N ALA A 81 0.68 -23.74 -0.45
CA ALA A 81 1.03 -24.02 0.93
C ALA A 81 1.51 -22.74 1.64
N VAL A 82 0.81 -22.37 2.71
CA VAL A 82 1.16 -21.21 3.53
C VAL A 82 2.38 -21.61 4.36
N LEU A 83 3.51 -20.94 4.13
CA LEU A 83 4.67 -21.07 4.99
C LEU A 83 4.29 -20.52 6.37
N ASP A 84 4.37 -21.36 7.39
CA ASP A 84 4.07 -21.03 8.78
C ASP A 84 5.35 -20.83 9.63
N HIS A 85 6.49 -21.33 9.15
CA HIS A 85 7.83 -21.14 9.72
C HIS A 85 8.82 -20.66 8.64
N HIS A 86 9.87 -19.98 9.07
CA HIS A 86 11.04 -19.66 8.24
C HIS A 86 12.09 -20.79 8.30
N ASP A 87 13.07 -20.77 7.40
CA ASP A 87 14.25 -21.66 7.38
C ASP A 87 15.07 -21.70 8.69
N ASP A 88 14.86 -20.74 9.61
CA ASP A 88 15.50 -20.71 10.95
C ASP A 88 14.63 -21.36 12.04
N GLY A 89 13.53 -22.02 11.66
CA GLY A 89 12.57 -22.68 12.54
C GLY A 89 11.64 -21.73 13.30
N LYS A 90 11.73 -20.42 13.10
CA LYS A 90 10.87 -19.46 13.82
C LYS A 90 9.50 -19.31 13.14
N PRO A 91 8.41 -19.17 13.92
CA PRO A 91 7.07 -18.97 13.38
C PRO A 91 6.97 -17.64 12.63
N LEU A 92 6.18 -17.64 11.57
CA LEU A 92 5.91 -16.48 10.73
C LEU A 92 4.69 -15.70 11.23
N GLY A 93 4.70 -14.39 10.96
CA GLY A 93 3.51 -13.55 11.03
C GLY A 93 2.53 -13.91 9.93
N LYS A 94 1.24 -13.86 10.25
CA LYS A 94 0.13 -14.29 9.40
C LYS A 94 -0.72 -13.09 9.03
N VAL A 95 -1.20 -13.07 7.79
CA VAL A 95 -2.43 -12.34 7.44
C VAL A 95 -3.61 -13.20 7.91
N LEU A 96 -4.57 -12.59 8.59
CA LEU A 96 -5.73 -13.27 9.16
C LEU A 96 -6.89 -13.31 8.17
N ASP A 97 -7.64 -14.40 8.18
CA ASP A 97 -8.92 -14.48 7.49
C ASP A 97 -9.87 -13.38 8.02
N GLY A 98 -10.56 -12.67 7.11
CA GLY A 98 -11.43 -11.55 7.48
C GLY A 98 -10.69 -10.22 7.76
N ALA A 99 -9.43 -10.07 7.34
CA ALA A 99 -8.77 -8.76 7.28
C ALA A 99 -9.66 -7.73 6.53
N PRO A 100 -9.86 -6.50 7.05
CA PRO A 100 -10.78 -5.52 6.43
C PRO A 100 -10.39 -5.12 5.00
N LEU A 101 -9.09 -5.21 4.67
CA LEU A 101 -8.54 -4.88 3.35
C LEU A 101 -7.56 -5.99 2.93
N PRO A 102 -7.53 -6.39 1.64
CA PRO A 102 -6.80 -7.58 1.21
C PRO A 102 -5.29 -7.28 1.08
N LEU A 103 -4.57 -7.38 2.20
CA LEU A 103 -3.13 -7.09 2.30
C LEU A 103 -2.31 -7.85 1.25
N THR A 104 -2.67 -9.11 1.00
CA THR A 104 -2.04 -10.01 0.02
C THR A 104 -2.34 -9.63 -1.44
N GLU A 105 -3.41 -8.90 -1.72
CA GLU A 105 -3.77 -8.47 -3.09
C GLU A 105 -3.21 -7.08 -3.40
N MET A 106 -3.01 -6.24 -2.38
CA MET A 106 -2.42 -4.91 -2.54
C MET A 106 -0.87 -4.92 -2.54
N LEU A 107 -0.24 -5.66 -1.61
CA LEU A 107 1.22 -5.60 -1.43
C LEU A 107 1.98 -6.20 -2.62
N GLY A 108 3.00 -5.45 -3.07
CA GLY A 108 3.80 -5.77 -4.25
C GLY A 108 3.19 -5.39 -5.60
N GLN A 109 1.93 -4.92 -5.64
CA GLN A 109 1.24 -4.56 -6.89
C GLN A 109 1.41 -3.09 -7.26
N GLY A 110 1.08 -2.75 -8.51
CA GLY A 110 1.09 -1.36 -9.00
C GLY A 110 -0.17 -0.57 -8.57
N PRO A 111 -0.16 0.77 -8.65
CA PRO A 111 -1.25 1.63 -8.18
C PRO A 111 -2.64 1.23 -8.65
N ALA A 112 -2.82 0.92 -9.95
CA ALA A 112 -4.14 0.56 -10.50
C ALA A 112 -4.80 -0.66 -9.83
N VAL A 113 -4.01 -1.62 -9.32
CA VAL A 113 -4.55 -2.78 -8.58
C VAL A 113 -4.95 -2.35 -7.16
N VAL A 114 -4.06 -1.63 -6.46
CA VAL A 114 -4.32 -1.07 -5.13
C VAL A 114 -5.56 -0.18 -5.11
N GLU A 115 -5.74 0.64 -6.16
CA GLU A 115 -6.86 1.57 -6.32
C GLU A 115 -8.16 0.88 -6.74
N SER A 116 -8.12 -0.35 -7.25
CA SER A 116 -9.33 -1.17 -7.40
C SER A 116 -9.96 -1.47 -6.02
N HIS A 117 -9.11 -1.78 -5.02
CA HIS A 117 -9.54 -2.02 -3.65
C HIS A 117 -9.85 -0.69 -2.93
N LEU A 118 -8.89 0.24 -2.84
CA LEU A 118 -8.99 1.47 -2.04
C LEU A 118 -9.81 2.59 -2.71
N GLY A 119 -9.99 2.56 -4.03
CA GLY A 119 -10.49 3.70 -4.80
C GLY A 119 -9.37 4.69 -5.14
N PRO A 120 -9.71 5.85 -5.75
CA PRO A 120 -8.73 6.88 -6.05
C PRO A 120 -8.10 7.48 -4.78
N PRO A 121 -6.91 8.09 -4.86
CA PRO A 121 -6.34 8.86 -3.76
C PRO A 121 -7.30 9.96 -3.27
N GLN A 122 -7.21 10.33 -1.99
CA GLN A 122 -7.99 11.43 -1.45
C GLN A 122 -7.67 12.72 -2.23
N PRO A 123 -8.65 13.49 -2.75
CA PRO A 123 -8.36 14.67 -3.60
C PRO A 123 -7.48 15.75 -2.94
N ASN A 124 -7.51 15.83 -1.61
CA ASN A 124 -6.69 16.75 -0.81
C ASN A 124 -5.49 16.04 -0.14
N SER A 125 -5.10 14.86 -0.63
CA SER A 125 -3.95 14.08 -0.16
C SER A 125 -2.65 14.88 -0.34
N LYS A 126 -1.97 15.18 0.77
CA LYS A 126 -0.53 15.50 0.74
C LYS A 126 0.28 14.21 0.59
N GLY A 127 0.12 13.57 -0.58
CA GLY A 127 1.05 12.58 -1.10
C GLY A 127 2.40 13.23 -1.40
N GLY A 128 3.35 12.43 -1.85
CA GLY A 128 4.68 12.95 -2.19
C GLY A 128 5.59 11.89 -2.81
N THR A 129 6.77 12.35 -3.19
CA THR A 129 7.78 11.56 -3.90
C THR A 129 9.17 11.82 -3.33
N ARG A 130 10.06 10.83 -3.41
CA ARG A 130 11.47 10.94 -3.02
C ARG A 130 12.34 10.01 -3.86
N GLU A 131 13.54 10.44 -4.21
CA GLU A 131 14.48 9.64 -5.01
C GLU A 131 15.36 8.67 -4.17
N ALA A 132 14.86 8.24 -3.01
CA ALA A 132 15.60 7.36 -2.09
C ALA A 132 14.66 6.49 -1.23
N CYS A 133 14.99 5.20 -1.16
CA CYS A 133 14.35 4.16 -0.37
C CYS A 133 15.25 3.73 0.80
N VAL A 134 14.72 2.92 1.72
CA VAL A 134 15.48 2.36 2.86
C VAL A 134 15.09 0.91 3.14
N ARG A 135 16.09 0.02 3.26
CA ARG A 135 15.92 -1.29 3.92
C ARG A 135 16.54 -1.24 5.31
N HIS A 136 16.19 -2.21 6.16
CA HIS A 136 16.76 -2.34 7.51
C HIS A 136 17.54 -3.64 7.70
N ILE A 137 17.64 -4.52 6.68
CA ILE A 137 18.50 -5.71 6.71
C ILE A 137 19.51 -5.75 5.55
N PRO A 138 20.73 -6.28 5.77
CA PRO A 138 21.27 -6.74 7.06
C PRO A 138 21.46 -5.59 8.07
N GLU A 139 21.56 -4.36 7.58
CA GLU A 139 21.56 -3.13 8.37
C GLU A 139 20.70 -2.03 7.69
N ARG A 140 20.68 -0.82 8.24
CA ARG A 140 19.84 0.27 7.71
C ARG A 140 20.50 1.03 6.55
N THR A 141 20.32 0.51 5.34
CA THR A 141 20.90 1.04 4.10
C THR A 141 19.91 1.90 3.30
N TRP A 142 20.35 3.08 2.85
CA TRP A 142 19.62 3.93 1.89
C TRP A 142 20.07 3.65 0.45
N PHE A 143 19.16 3.71 -0.52
CA PHE A 143 19.47 3.48 -1.93
C PHE A 143 18.56 4.29 -2.86
N ARG A 144 19.04 4.60 -4.07
CA ARG A 144 18.31 5.35 -5.11
C ARG A 144 17.13 4.53 -5.66
N CYS A 145 15.93 5.09 -5.63
CA CYS A 145 14.70 4.49 -6.14
C CYS A 145 13.69 5.59 -6.48
N LYS A 146 12.58 5.26 -7.13
CA LYS A 146 11.41 6.12 -7.23
C LYS A 146 10.44 5.78 -6.09
N MET A 147 10.61 6.43 -4.94
CA MET A 147 9.68 6.33 -3.82
C MET A 147 8.51 7.30 -4.04
N ALA A 148 7.28 6.85 -3.79
CA ALA A 148 6.10 7.70 -3.71
C ALA A 148 5.19 7.27 -2.55
N TRP A 149 4.32 8.14 -2.07
CA TRP A 149 3.26 7.77 -1.14
C TRP A 149 1.96 8.53 -1.44
N GLN A 150 0.83 7.87 -1.20
CA GLN A 150 -0.50 8.46 -1.33
C GLN A 150 -1.41 8.06 -0.16
N ARG A 151 -2.38 8.93 0.16
CA ARG A 151 -3.40 8.71 1.19
C ARG A 151 -4.73 8.39 0.51
N TYR A 152 -5.38 7.34 0.98
CA TYR A 152 -6.65 6.82 0.50
C TYR A 152 -7.66 6.81 1.65
N ALA A 153 -8.94 6.96 1.32
CA ALA A 153 -10.01 6.70 2.28
C ALA A 153 -10.19 5.18 2.43
N ASP A 154 -10.45 4.72 3.66
CA ASP A 154 -10.89 3.34 3.87
C ASP A 154 -12.37 3.21 3.49
N LYS A 155 -12.67 2.48 2.41
CA LYS A 155 -14.05 2.20 1.98
C LYS A 155 -14.84 1.37 3.01
N THR A 156 -14.17 0.64 3.91
CA THR A 156 -14.85 -0.12 4.97
C THR A 156 -15.24 0.74 6.16
N GLY A 157 -14.69 1.96 6.27
CA GLY A 157 -14.90 2.85 7.41
C GLY A 157 -14.23 2.40 8.71
N THR A 158 -13.29 1.44 8.65
CA THR A 158 -12.55 0.95 9.82
C THR A 158 -11.46 1.92 10.23
N PHE A 159 -10.70 2.47 9.28
CA PHE A 159 -9.55 3.35 9.52
C PHE A 159 -9.81 4.78 9.04
N GLN A 160 -9.17 5.78 9.67
CA GLN A 160 -9.30 7.17 9.22
C GLN A 160 -8.61 7.39 7.86
N VAL A 161 -7.42 6.79 7.67
CA VAL A 161 -6.68 6.80 6.39
C VAL A 161 -5.92 5.49 6.21
N VAL A 162 -5.91 4.99 4.97
CA VAL A 162 -4.91 4.03 4.50
C VAL A 162 -3.88 4.80 3.67
N ARG A 163 -2.61 4.75 4.05
CA ARG A 163 -1.52 5.33 3.27
C ARG A 163 -0.71 4.21 2.62
N VAL A 164 -0.50 4.31 1.31
CA VAL A 164 0.28 3.34 0.54
C VAL A 164 1.63 3.96 0.22
N VAL A 165 2.70 3.20 0.44
CA VAL A 165 4.06 3.55 0.04
C VAL A 165 4.44 2.72 -1.17
N TYR A 166 4.79 3.39 -2.26
CA TYR A 166 5.25 2.78 -3.49
C TYR A 166 6.77 2.95 -3.64
N GLU A 167 7.45 1.92 -4.14
CA GLU A 167 8.86 1.94 -4.51
C GLU A 167 9.01 1.35 -5.92
N ASP A 168 9.71 2.05 -6.81
CA ASP A 168 9.90 1.68 -8.22
C ASP A 168 8.58 1.23 -8.90
N GLY A 169 7.47 1.90 -8.53
CA GLY A 169 6.12 1.66 -9.06
C GLY A 169 5.28 0.56 -8.40
N LYS A 170 5.74 -0.05 -7.30
CA LYS A 170 5.04 -1.15 -6.60
C LYS A 170 4.81 -0.86 -5.13
N ALA A 171 3.68 -1.31 -4.58
CA ALA A 171 3.30 -1.11 -3.18
C ALA A 171 4.25 -1.86 -2.23
N ALA A 172 5.22 -1.14 -1.71
CA ALA A 172 6.22 -1.60 -0.75
C ALA A 172 5.75 -1.47 0.71
N GLY A 173 4.71 -0.67 0.98
CA GLY A 173 4.16 -0.58 2.32
C GLY A 173 2.71 -0.13 2.37
N LEU A 174 2.05 -0.52 3.47
CA LEU A 174 0.69 -0.14 3.84
C LEU A 174 0.70 0.36 5.28
N ASP A 175 0.18 1.55 5.47
CA ASP A 175 0.10 2.24 6.75
C ASP A 175 -1.38 2.52 7.08
N PHE A 176 -1.85 2.02 8.21
CA PHE A 176 -3.23 2.21 8.68
C PHE A 176 -3.22 3.24 9.82
N GLU A 177 -3.86 4.39 9.62
CA GLU A 177 -3.85 5.52 10.55
C GLU A 177 -5.24 5.71 11.18
N GLY A 178 -5.29 5.94 12.50
CA GLY A 178 -6.52 6.14 13.26
C GLY A 178 -7.27 4.84 13.54
N ILE A 179 -6.59 3.89 14.17
CA ILE A 179 -7.12 2.55 14.48
C ILE A 179 -8.26 2.63 15.53
N PRO A 180 -9.45 2.04 15.30
CA PRO A 180 -10.59 2.16 16.21
C PRO A 180 -10.47 1.21 17.41
N GLY A 181 -10.74 1.69 18.62
CA GLY A 181 -10.73 0.85 19.82
C GLY A 181 -11.09 1.62 21.10
N GLU A 182 -11.21 0.87 22.20
CA GLU A 182 -11.65 1.37 23.50
C GLU A 182 -10.62 1.06 24.59
N GLY A 183 -10.71 1.74 25.74
CA GLY A 183 -9.81 1.53 26.87
C GLY A 183 -8.35 1.87 26.57
N ALA A 184 -7.43 1.10 27.15
CA ALA A 184 -5.99 1.26 26.93
C ALA A 184 -5.55 0.63 25.60
N PHE A 185 -4.61 1.27 24.91
CA PHE A 185 -4.12 0.82 23.60
C PHE A 185 -3.31 -0.50 23.69
N ASP A 186 -3.87 -1.60 23.17
CA ASP A 186 -3.12 -2.86 22.94
C ASP A 186 -2.58 -2.89 21.50
N PRO A 187 -1.25 -2.88 21.28
CA PRO A 187 -0.69 -2.99 19.94
C PRO A 187 -0.97 -4.36 19.29
N LYS A 188 -1.23 -5.43 20.05
CA LYS A 188 -1.64 -6.73 19.48
C LYS A 188 -3.08 -6.73 19.00
N GLU A 189 -3.97 -5.94 19.59
CA GLU A 189 -5.31 -5.72 19.07
C GLU A 189 -5.28 -4.79 17.86
N ALA A 190 -4.42 -3.77 17.86
CA ALA A 190 -4.18 -2.93 16.68
C ALA A 190 -3.72 -3.77 15.46
N LEU A 191 -2.81 -4.73 15.65
CA LEU A 191 -2.45 -5.71 14.61
C LEU A 191 -3.65 -6.55 14.14
N ARG A 192 -4.42 -7.12 15.08
CA ARG A 192 -5.59 -7.95 14.74
C ARG A 192 -6.66 -7.17 13.95
N LYS A 193 -6.88 -5.89 14.27
CA LYS A 193 -7.80 -5.01 13.54
C LYS A 193 -7.39 -4.74 12.09
N VAL A 194 -6.10 -4.70 11.77
CA VAL A 194 -5.62 -4.64 10.37
C VAL A 194 -5.49 -6.02 9.71
N GLY A 195 -5.94 -7.09 10.38
CA GLY A 195 -5.85 -8.46 9.86
C GLY A 195 -4.47 -9.08 9.97
N LEU A 196 -3.69 -8.77 11.01
CA LEU A 196 -2.37 -9.37 11.27
C LEU A 196 -2.29 -10.08 12.62
N GLU A 197 -1.63 -11.23 12.64
CA GLU A 197 -1.02 -11.83 13.84
C GLU A 197 0.50 -11.86 13.64
N VAL A 198 1.27 -11.26 14.54
CA VAL A 198 2.74 -11.25 14.46
C VAL A 198 3.33 -11.88 15.73
N PRO A 199 4.09 -12.99 15.62
CA PRO A 199 4.59 -13.73 16.78
C PRO A 199 5.74 -12.99 17.49
N GLY A 200 6.23 -13.59 18.59
CA GLY A 200 7.35 -13.06 19.36
C GLY A 200 6.97 -11.86 20.25
N ARG A 201 7.97 -11.06 20.62
CA ARG A 201 7.81 -9.81 21.37
C ARG A 201 8.22 -8.66 20.46
N ALA A 202 7.52 -7.53 20.56
CA ALA A 202 7.99 -6.30 19.91
C ALA A 202 9.15 -5.70 20.72
N LYS A 203 10.12 -5.12 20.02
CA LYS A 203 11.01 -4.12 20.62
C LYS A 203 10.17 -2.86 20.90
N VAL A 204 10.14 -2.41 22.15
CA VAL A 204 9.42 -1.20 22.56
C VAL A 204 10.39 -0.02 22.57
N GLU A 205 9.98 1.10 21.99
CA GLU A 205 10.78 2.32 21.88
C GLU A 205 9.90 3.55 22.18
N THR A 206 10.46 4.52 22.90
CA THR A 206 9.85 5.84 23.17
C THR A 206 10.73 6.90 22.49
N PRO A 207 10.52 7.20 21.19
CA PRO A 207 11.41 8.10 20.45
C PRO A 207 11.23 9.57 20.83
N GLU A 208 10.03 9.95 21.27
CA GLU A 208 9.60 11.30 21.64
C GLU A 208 8.64 11.21 22.85
N GLU A 209 8.43 12.32 23.56
CA GLU A 209 7.53 12.34 24.73
C GLU A 209 6.10 11.98 24.33
N GLY A 210 5.50 11.03 25.06
CA GLY A 210 4.15 10.52 24.78
C GLY A 210 4.05 9.60 23.56
N VAL A 211 5.09 9.45 22.73
CA VAL A 211 5.10 8.55 21.58
C VAL A 211 5.61 7.18 22.00
N THR A 212 4.82 6.12 21.75
CA THR A 212 5.27 4.74 21.97
C THR A 212 5.24 3.97 20.65
N VAL A 213 6.29 3.19 20.39
CA VAL A 213 6.46 2.37 19.19
C VAL A 213 6.73 0.93 19.62
N TRP A 214 6.06 -0.02 18.96
CA TRP A 214 6.31 -1.45 19.02
C TRP A 214 6.79 -1.92 17.65
N SER A 215 8.06 -2.33 17.55
CA SER A 215 8.65 -2.85 16.31
C SER A 215 8.80 -4.37 16.38
N TRP A 216 8.18 -5.09 15.45
CA TRP A 216 8.51 -6.49 15.16
C TRP A 216 9.55 -6.52 14.02
N PHE A 217 10.59 -7.33 14.18
CA PHE A 217 11.76 -7.28 13.30
C PHE A 217 12.31 -8.67 12.96
N ASN A 218 12.95 -8.75 11.78
CA ASN A 218 13.27 -9.97 11.05
C ASN A 218 14.05 -11.05 11.85
N SER A 219 14.73 -10.68 12.94
CA SER A 219 15.47 -11.59 13.82
C SER A 219 14.59 -12.41 14.78
N GLU A 220 13.38 -11.94 15.10
CA GLU A 220 12.46 -12.57 16.06
C GLU A 220 11.04 -12.75 15.52
N ALA A 221 10.62 -11.92 14.56
CA ALA A 221 9.30 -11.94 13.97
C ALA A 221 9.36 -11.49 12.51
N ARG A 222 8.96 -12.38 11.59
CA ARG A 222 9.00 -12.16 10.15
C ARG A 222 7.59 -12.26 9.59
N LEU A 223 7.08 -11.23 8.90
CA LEU A 223 5.88 -11.35 8.06
C LEU A 223 6.34 -11.66 6.62
N LEU A 224 5.85 -12.76 6.02
CA LEU A 224 6.09 -13.07 4.61
C LEU A 224 4.79 -12.95 3.82
N ILE A 225 4.80 -12.16 2.74
CA ILE A 225 3.68 -12.05 1.79
C ILE A 225 4.25 -12.21 0.38
N HIS A 226 3.76 -13.20 -0.36
CA HIS A 226 4.30 -13.65 -1.66
C HIS A 226 5.81 -13.94 -1.67
N GLY A 227 6.37 -14.33 -0.53
CA GLY A 227 7.81 -14.56 -0.36
C GLY A 227 8.65 -13.28 -0.18
N ARG A 228 8.04 -12.08 -0.24
CA ARG A 228 8.67 -10.84 0.20
C ARG A 228 8.57 -10.74 1.72
N GLN A 229 9.63 -10.23 2.36
CA GLN A 229 9.72 -10.03 3.79
C GLN A 229 9.27 -8.62 4.18
N TYR A 230 8.39 -8.52 5.17
CA TYR A 230 7.87 -7.26 5.69
C TYR A 230 8.25 -7.07 7.17
N ARG A 231 8.71 -5.87 7.50
CA ARG A 231 8.75 -5.35 8.88
C ARG A 231 7.34 -4.89 9.25
N VAL A 232 6.96 -5.08 10.51
CA VAL A 232 5.73 -4.53 11.06
C VAL A 232 6.04 -3.62 12.25
N ARG A 233 5.42 -2.44 12.30
CA ARG A 233 5.44 -1.54 13.46
C ARG A 233 4.01 -1.21 13.87
N VAL A 234 3.82 -0.93 15.15
CA VAL A 234 2.66 -0.23 15.68
C VAL A 234 3.16 0.99 16.44
N SER A 235 2.43 2.11 16.40
CA SER A 235 2.73 3.28 17.22
C SER A 235 1.47 3.99 17.69
N THR A 236 1.59 4.75 18.78
CA THR A 236 0.54 5.63 19.31
C THR A 236 1.15 6.90 19.91
N VAL A 237 0.37 7.98 19.95
CA VAL A 237 0.69 9.22 20.66
C VAL A 237 -0.27 9.40 21.83
N GLY A 238 0.25 9.46 23.04
CA GLY A 238 -0.54 9.56 24.28
C GLY A 238 -1.26 8.26 24.69
N GLY A 239 -0.90 7.11 24.11
CA GLY A 239 -1.53 5.82 24.43
C GLY A 239 -2.98 5.68 23.92
N LYS A 240 -3.34 6.42 22.87
CA LYS A 240 -4.70 6.49 22.32
C LYS A 240 -4.88 5.64 21.06
N TRP A 241 -6.13 5.23 20.84
CA TRP A 241 -6.61 4.60 19.60
C TRP A 241 -6.67 5.58 18.42
N GLU A 242 -7.19 6.79 18.62
CA GLU A 242 -7.32 7.82 17.57
C GLU A 242 -5.98 8.26 16.93
N THR A 243 -4.86 8.12 17.66
CA THR A 243 -3.48 8.38 17.21
C THR A 243 -2.72 7.09 16.88
N GLY A 244 -3.40 5.94 17.00
CA GLY A 244 -2.88 4.63 16.70
C GLY A 244 -2.56 4.48 15.21
N LYS A 245 -1.41 3.86 14.92
CA LYS A 245 -0.96 3.55 13.58
C LYS A 245 -0.37 2.14 13.52
N VAL A 246 -0.66 1.40 12.45
CA VAL A 246 0.08 0.19 12.07
C VAL A 246 0.82 0.46 10.76
N GLU A 247 2.08 0.04 10.68
CA GLU A 247 2.94 0.19 9.50
C GLU A 247 3.43 -1.20 9.04
N ILE A 248 3.19 -1.53 7.77
CA ILE A 248 3.72 -2.72 7.10
C ILE A 248 4.71 -2.20 6.04
N THR A 249 5.99 -2.59 6.11
CA THR A 249 7.03 -2.02 5.21
C THR A 249 7.96 -3.10 4.69
N LEU A 250 8.19 -3.12 3.37
CA LEU A 250 9.08 -4.04 2.67
C LEU A 250 10.50 -3.96 3.23
N ASN A 251 10.98 -5.10 3.70
CA ASN A 251 12.22 -5.25 4.44
C ASN A 251 12.96 -6.53 4.04
N ASP A 252 13.03 -6.78 2.73
CA ASP A 252 13.99 -7.68 2.10
C ASP A 252 15.43 -7.16 2.27
N ALA A 253 16.41 -8.04 2.06
CA ALA A 253 17.77 -7.62 1.75
C ALA A 253 17.81 -7.01 0.33
N LEU A 254 18.67 -6.02 0.11
CA LEU A 254 18.85 -5.40 -1.21
C LEU A 254 19.31 -6.45 -2.23
N ASN A 255 18.64 -6.51 -3.38
CA ASN A 255 19.12 -7.28 -4.53
C ASN A 255 20.28 -6.56 -5.25
N GLU A 256 20.99 -7.22 -6.17
CA GLU A 256 22.19 -6.63 -6.82
C GLU A 256 21.92 -5.27 -7.52
N SER A 257 20.74 -5.07 -8.12
CA SER A 257 20.35 -3.78 -8.71
C SER A 257 20.05 -2.70 -7.65
N GLU A 258 19.58 -3.07 -6.47
CA GLU A 258 19.41 -2.14 -5.34
C GLU A 258 20.76 -1.85 -4.66
N LYS A 259 21.66 -2.84 -4.54
CA LYS A 259 23.03 -2.67 -4.02
C LYS A 259 23.85 -1.71 -4.86
N ALA A 260 23.80 -1.85 -6.19
CA ALA A 260 24.45 -0.93 -7.13
C ALA A 260 23.87 0.52 -7.10
N ARG A 261 22.81 0.75 -6.31
CA ARG A 261 22.14 2.04 -6.12
C ARG A 261 22.27 2.59 -4.70
N VAL A 262 23.06 1.96 -3.82
CA VAL A 262 23.27 2.41 -2.43
C VAL A 262 23.82 3.83 -2.37
N ILE A 263 23.28 4.64 -1.44
CA ILE A 263 23.70 6.02 -1.21
C ILE A 263 24.74 6.01 -0.08
N VAL A 264 26.02 6.18 -0.44
CA VAL A 264 27.12 6.30 0.52
C VAL A 264 27.16 7.71 1.10
N PRO A 265 27.10 7.91 2.43
CA PRO A 265 27.12 9.25 3.02
C PRO A 265 28.45 9.97 2.79
N GLY A 266 28.40 11.11 2.10
CA GLY A 266 29.58 11.95 1.82
C GLY A 266 30.28 11.67 0.49
N GLU A 267 29.82 10.67 -0.27
CA GLU A 267 30.28 10.42 -1.63
C GLU A 267 29.36 11.16 -2.61
N GLU A 268 29.87 12.17 -3.32
CA GLU A 268 29.11 12.87 -4.35
C GLU A 268 28.97 11.93 -5.56
N PRO A 269 27.74 11.62 -6.01
CA PRO A 269 27.54 10.50 -6.91
C PRO A 269 28.07 10.80 -8.30
N GLU A 270 29.02 9.98 -8.76
CA GLU A 270 29.51 10.01 -10.13
C GLU A 270 28.32 9.96 -11.10
N PRO A 271 28.26 10.85 -12.12
CA PRO A 271 27.16 10.85 -13.06
C PRO A 271 27.15 9.53 -13.82
N ALA A 272 25.97 8.90 -13.94
CA ALA A 272 25.83 7.68 -14.71
C ALA A 272 26.36 7.92 -16.14
N PRO A 273 27.13 6.98 -16.72
CA PRO A 273 27.69 7.17 -18.05
C PRO A 273 26.56 7.44 -19.04
N ALA A 274 26.61 8.60 -19.69
CA ALA A 274 25.60 8.98 -20.67
C ALA A 274 25.56 7.94 -21.79
N ASP A 275 24.36 7.54 -22.21
CA ASP A 275 24.17 6.57 -23.28
C ASP A 275 24.99 6.95 -24.52
N ALA A 276 25.98 6.12 -24.85
CA ALA A 276 26.83 6.36 -26.01
C ALA A 276 25.96 6.34 -27.27
N PRO A 277 26.09 7.34 -28.17
CA PRO A 277 25.27 7.38 -29.39
C PRO A 277 25.54 6.13 -30.24
N ALA A 278 24.47 5.45 -30.63
CA ALA A 278 24.55 4.21 -31.38
C ALA A 278 24.70 4.48 -32.89
N GLY A 279 25.90 4.21 -33.42
CA GLY A 279 26.18 4.15 -34.88
C GLY A 279 26.79 5.43 -35.45
#